data_AF-A0AAW0UBN7-F1
#
_entry.id   AF-A0AAW0UBN7-F1
#
_cell.length_a   1.000
_cell.length_b   1.000
_cell.length_c   1.000
_cell.angle_alpha   90.00
_cell.angle_beta   90.00
_cell.angle_gamma   90.00
#
_symmetry.space_group_name_H-M   'P 1'
#
loop_
_entity.id
_entity.type
_entity.pdbx_description
1 polymer ?
#
loop_
_entity_poly.entity_id
_entity_poly.type
_entity_poly.pdbx_seq_one_letter_code
_entity_poly.pdbx_strand_id
1 'polypeptide(L)'
;MASKLPVASGLYNYARLAVNSTTYAKRMNRLSNHIFGEVVRPTSKPSMRVVKMFSERPLDLRPEITDYYPRHTETYILMMTLRKYGLFRDEHQDFKEEMIRLRILRGKGKPKKGEGKRAKK
;
A
#
# COMPACT_ATOMS: atom_id res chain seq x y z
N MET A 1 28.55 9.30 12.82
CA MET A 1 29.03 8.81 11.49
C MET A 1 30.00 9.84 10.96
N ALA A 2 31.31 9.60 11.08
CA ALA A 2 32.32 10.52 10.56
C ALA A 2 32.22 10.55 9.03
N SER A 3 31.97 11.72 8.45
CA SER A 3 31.99 11.92 7.00
C SER A 3 33.42 11.69 6.50
N LYS A 4 33.68 10.55 5.85
CA LYS A 4 34.91 10.35 5.11
C LYS A 4 34.91 11.35 3.96
N LEU A 5 35.64 12.45 4.12
CA LEU A 5 35.84 13.42 3.04
C LEU A 5 36.53 12.69 1.87
N PRO A 6 36.15 12.99 0.61
CA PRO A 6 36.76 12.35 -0.56
C PRO A 6 38.27 12.61 -0.62
N VAL A 7 38.99 11.79 -1.40
CA VAL A 7 40.41 12.03 -1.70
C VAL A 7 40.58 13.42 -2.33
N ALA A 8 41.71 14.07 -2.06
CA ALA A 8 42.00 15.43 -2.53
C ALA A 8 41.73 15.57 -4.04
N SER A 9 40.71 16.36 -4.37
CA SER A 9 40.17 16.58 -5.71
C SER A 9 39.64 18.01 -5.81
N GLY A 10 39.33 18.50 -7.01
CA GLY A 10 38.77 19.86 -7.18
C GLY A 10 37.53 20.10 -6.31
N LEU A 11 36.68 19.07 -6.13
CA LEU A 11 35.46 19.11 -5.31
C LEU A 11 35.73 19.00 -3.80
N TYR A 12 36.90 18.50 -3.38
CA TYR A 12 37.28 18.35 -1.98
C TYR A 12 37.29 19.69 -1.23
N ASN A 13 37.83 20.74 -1.86
CA ASN A 13 37.90 22.07 -1.26
C ASN A 13 36.50 22.67 -1.04
N TYR A 14 35.57 22.44 -1.98
CA TYR A 14 34.18 22.88 -1.85
C TYR A 14 33.42 22.08 -0.79
N ALA A 15 33.60 20.76 -0.74
CA ALA A 15 33.01 19.91 0.30
C ALA A 15 33.51 20.29 1.70
N ARG A 16 34.80 20.63 1.85
CA ARG A 16 35.38 21.11 3.10
C ARG A 16 34.81 22.47 3.51
N LEU A 17 34.56 23.39 2.57
CA LEU A 17 33.91 24.67 2.83
C LEU A 17 32.46 24.51 3.29
N ALA A 18 31.72 23.51 2.80
CA ALA A 18 30.35 23.22 3.23
C ALA A 18 30.28 22.74 4.70
N VAL A 19 31.32 22.04 5.17
CA VAL A 19 31.47 21.55 6.55
C VAL A 19 32.00 22.64 7.50
N ASN A 20 32.66 23.68 6.97
CA ASN A 20 33.18 24.78 7.78
C ASN A 20 32.07 25.62 8.42
N SER A 21 32.28 26.08 9.65
CA SER A 21 31.27 26.82 10.44
C SER A 21 31.30 28.34 10.23
N THR A 22 32.02 28.82 9.21
CA THR A 22 32.17 30.24 8.91
C THR A 22 30.81 30.89 8.60
N THR A 23 30.72 32.21 8.80
CA THR A 23 29.51 32.98 8.48
C THR A 23 29.13 32.87 7.00
N TYR A 24 30.12 32.87 6.10
CA TYR A 24 29.94 32.66 4.67
C TYR A 24 29.36 31.27 4.37
N ALA A 25 29.92 30.20 4.93
CA ALA A 25 29.43 28.84 4.74
C ALA A 25 27.97 28.67 5.21
N LYS A 26 27.61 29.26 6.36
CA LYS A 26 26.22 29.29 6.83
C LYS A 26 25.27 30.01 5.87
N ARG A 27 25.71 31.11 5.22
CA ARG A 27 24.93 31.83 4.21
C ARG A 27 24.77 31.00 2.93
N MET A 28 25.82 30.33 2.49
CA MET A 28 25.77 29.45 1.30
C MET A 28 24.87 28.24 1.53
N ASN A 29 24.93 27.60 2.71
CA ASN A 29 24.04 26.49 3.04
C ASN A 29 22.57 26.95 3.06
N ARG A 30 22.27 28.13 3.63
CA ARG A 30 20.89 28.69 3.58
C ARG A 30 20.43 28.96 2.15
N LEU A 31 21.29 29.55 1.32
CA LEU A 31 20.99 29.81 -0.09
C LEU A 31 20.73 28.51 -0.86
N SER A 32 21.57 27.50 -0.68
CA SER A 32 21.38 26.17 -1.24
C SER A 32 20.01 25.60 -0.86
N ASN A 33 19.65 25.65 0.42
CA ASN A 33 18.36 25.15 0.89
C ASN A 33 17.18 25.91 0.28
N HIS A 34 17.31 27.22 0.03
CA HIS A 34 16.30 27.98 -0.70
C HIS A 34 16.17 27.56 -2.17
N ILE A 35 17.30 27.34 -2.85
CA ILE A 35 17.33 26.94 -4.26
C ILE A 35 16.70 25.56 -4.44
N PHE A 36 17.02 24.61 -3.56
CA PHE A 36 16.57 23.22 -3.66
C PHE A 36 15.28 22.92 -2.87
N GLY A 37 14.66 23.91 -2.24
CA GLY A 37 13.41 23.75 -1.49
C GLY A 37 13.55 22.93 -0.20
N GLU A 38 14.75 22.86 0.37
CA GLU A 38 15.02 22.20 1.64
C GLU A 38 14.71 23.12 2.84
N VAL A 39 14.88 22.60 4.06
CA VAL A 39 14.59 23.34 5.28
C VAL A 39 15.62 24.46 5.50
N VAL A 40 15.19 25.71 5.38
CA VAL A 40 16.06 26.91 5.52
C VAL A 40 16.33 27.26 6.98
N ARG A 41 15.30 27.23 7.82
CA ARG A 41 15.42 27.62 9.23
C ARG A 41 16.08 26.49 10.01
N PRO A 42 17.05 26.79 10.90
CA PRO A 42 17.64 25.76 11.75
C PRO A 42 16.51 25.15 12.59
N THR A 43 16.19 23.90 12.30
CA THR A 43 15.03 23.21 12.84
C THR A 43 15.53 22.07 13.73
N SER A 44 14.84 21.84 14.85
CA SER A 44 15.23 20.81 15.80
C SER A 44 15.05 19.40 15.19
N LYS A 45 15.83 18.42 15.68
CA LYS A 45 15.69 17.01 15.28
C LYS A 45 14.24 16.47 15.38
N PRO A 46 13.46 16.72 16.46
CA PRO A 46 12.08 16.25 16.52
C PRO A 46 11.17 16.93 15.48
N SER A 47 11.39 18.22 15.18
CA SER A 47 10.59 18.94 14.18
C SER A 47 10.86 18.45 12.74
N MET A 48 12.07 17.95 12.45
CA MET A 48 12.38 17.32 11.15
C MET A 48 11.55 16.05 10.88
N ARG A 49 10.94 15.43 11.91
CA ARG A 49 10.01 14.31 11.73
C ARG A 49 8.82 14.69 10.85
N VAL A 50 8.31 15.91 10.98
CA VAL A 50 7.16 16.40 10.20
C VAL A 50 7.52 16.48 8.72
N VAL A 51 8.70 17.03 8.41
CA VAL A 51 9.22 17.08 7.04
C VAL A 51 9.30 15.67 6.45
N LYS A 52 9.85 14.71 7.20
CA LYS A 52 9.92 13.31 6.76
C LYS A 52 8.54 12.67 6.55
N MET A 53 7.61 12.93 7.46
CA MET A 53 6.24 12.39 7.40
C MET A 53 5.49 12.84 6.15
N PHE A 54 5.70 14.09 5.72
CA PHE A 54 5.08 14.63 4.51
C PHE A 54 5.89 14.41 3.23
N SER A 55 7.21 14.16 3.33
CA SER A 55 8.02 13.78 2.17
C SER A 55 7.76 12.34 1.72
N GLU A 56 7.36 11.47 2.64
CA GLU A 56 7.04 10.07 2.35
C GLU A 56 5.55 9.88 2.10
N ARG A 57 5.19 8.86 1.30
CA ARG A 57 3.79 8.44 1.16
C ARG A 57 3.28 7.89 2.51
N PRO A 58 2.14 8.39 3.03
CA PRO A 58 1.52 7.87 4.25
C PRO A 58 1.27 6.37 4.14
N LEU A 59 1.41 5.63 5.25
CA LEU A 59 1.25 4.18 5.29
C LEU A 59 -0.08 3.72 4.70
N ASP A 60 -1.19 4.37 5.07
CA ASP A 60 -2.53 3.98 4.65
C ASP A 60 -2.81 4.22 3.17
N LEU A 61 -1.95 4.96 2.48
CA LEU A 61 -2.05 5.17 1.04
C LEU A 61 -1.10 4.26 0.28
N ARG A 62 -0.18 3.54 0.93
CA ARG A 62 0.80 2.71 0.25
C ARG A 62 0.09 1.54 -0.44
N PRO A 63 0.33 1.30 -1.74
CA PRO A 63 -0.36 0.25 -2.49
C PRO A 63 -0.08 -1.14 -1.91
N GLU A 64 1.09 -1.34 -1.29
CA GLU A 64 1.43 -2.59 -0.62
C GLU A 64 0.49 -2.90 0.56
N ILE A 65 -0.12 -1.87 1.15
CA ILE A 65 -1.06 -1.99 2.27
C ILE A 65 -2.50 -1.94 1.77
N THR A 66 -2.86 -0.97 0.92
CA THR A 66 -4.24 -0.81 0.44
C THR A 66 -4.67 -1.96 -0.46
N ASP A 67 -3.77 -2.41 -1.34
CA ASP A 67 -4.08 -3.38 -2.39
C ASP A 67 -3.60 -4.78 -2.00
N TYR A 68 -3.48 -5.03 -0.70
CA TYR A 68 -2.96 -6.28 -0.15
C TYR A 68 -3.79 -7.49 -0.60
N TYR A 69 -5.12 -7.37 -0.62
CA TYR A 69 -6.01 -8.40 -1.13
C TYR A 69 -6.47 -8.06 -2.55
N PRO A 70 -6.52 -9.06 -3.46
CA PRO A 70 -7.11 -8.83 -4.77
C PRO A 70 -8.62 -8.58 -4.66
N ARG A 71 -9.19 -7.99 -5.70
CA ARG A 71 -10.62 -7.68 -5.84
C ARG A 71 -11.43 -8.94 -6.12
N HIS A 72 -11.53 -9.82 -5.11
CA HIS A 72 -12.12 -11.16 -5.21
C HIS A 72 -13.62 -11.17 -5.55
N THR A 73 -14.35 -10.13 -5.16
CA THR A 73 -15.77 -9.96 -5.50
C THR A 73 -15.96 -9.76 -7.00
N GLU A 74 -15.12 -8.93 -7.61
CA GLU A 74 -15.18 -8.62 -9.04
C GLU A 74 -14.73 -9.80 -9.89
N THR A 75 -13.67 -10.49 -9.48
CA THR A 75 -13.23 -11.71 -10.18
C THR A 75 -14.32 -12.77 -10.11
N TYR A 76 -14.96 -12.96 -8.95
CA TYR A 76 -16.08 -13.88 -8.80
C TYR A 76 -17.26 -13.51 -9.69
N ILE A 77 -17.69 -12.25 -9.69
CA ILE A 77 -18.80 -11.77 -10.53
C ILE A 77 -18.47 -11.97 -12.00
N LEU A 78 -17.26 -11.59 -12.43
CA LEU A 78 -16.79 -11.75 -13.81
C LEU A 78 -16.88 -13.21 -14.24
N MET A 79 -16.27 -14.14 -13.49
CA MET A 79 -16.26 -15.55 -13.86
C MET A 79 -17.68 -16.15 -13.88
N MET A 80 -18.54 -15.73 -12.94
CA MET A 80 -19.94 -16.18 -12.93
C MET A 80 -20.73 -15.62 -14.13
N THR A 81 -20.47 -14.39 -14.56
CA THR A 81 -21.08 -13.83 -15.79
C THR A 81 -20.62 -14.56 -17.04
N LEU A 82 -19.32 -14.86 -17.15
CA LEU A 82 -18.78 -15.64 -18.26
C LEU A 82 -19.35 -17.06 -18.30
N ARG A 83 -19.57 -17.69 -17.14
CA ARG A 83 -20.26 -18.99 -17.04
C ARG A 83 -21.67 -18.92 -17.60
N LYS A 84 -22.44 -17.88 -17.24
CA LYS A 84 -23.80 -17.69 -17.73
C LYS A 84 -23.86 -17.49 -19.25
N TYR A 85 -22.86 -16.85 -19.82
CA TYR A 85 -22.74 -16.71 -21.28
C TYR A 85 -22.22 -17.97 -21.99
N GLY A 86 -21.80 -19.01 -21.25
CA GLY A 86 -21.18 -20.21 -21.82
C GLY A 86 -19.74 -20.02 -22.29
N LEU A 87 -19.12 -18.88 -21.94
CA LEU A 87 -17.73 -18.56 -22.29
C LEU A 87 -16.71 -19.16 -21.30
N PHE A 88 -17.17 -19.54 -20.11
CA PHE A 88 -16.36 -20.14 -19.07
C PHE A 88 -17.05 -21.37 -18.47
N ARG A 89 -16.29 -22.44 -18.24
CA ARG A 89 -16.79 -23.66 -17.59
C ARG A 89 -16.21 -23.74 -16.17
N ASP A 90 -17.07 -23.63 -15.16
CA ASP A 90 -16.70 -23.75 -13.75
C ASP A 90 -17.09 -25.13 -13.21
N GLU A 91 -16.16 -26.08 -13.29
CA GLU A 91 -16.39 -27.46 -12.87
C GLU A 91 -16.70 -27.59 -11.36
N HIS A 92 -16.14 -26.69 -10.54
CA HIS A 92 -16.38 -26.68 -9.10
C HIS A 92 -17.81 -26.26 -8.79
N GLN A 93 -18.32 -25.26 -9.51
CA GLN A 93 -19.68 -24.81 -9.36
C GLN A 93 -20.68 -25.85 -9.91
N ASP A 94 -20.37 -26.49 -11.04
CA ASP A 94 -21.16 -27.60 -11.60
C ASP A 94 -21.30 -28.76 -10.60
N PHE A 95 -20.19 -29.15 -9.97
CA PHE A 95 -20.19 -30.20 -8.95
C PHE A 95 -21.05 -29.82 -7.73
N LYS A 96 -20.92 -28.59 -7.23
CA LYS A 96 -21.74 -28.09 -6.11
C LYS A 96 -23.23 -28.13 -6.44
N GLU A 97 -23.61 -27.69 -7.64
CA GLU A 97 -25.00 -27.67 -8.09
C GLU A 97 -25.60 -29.08 -8.16
N GLU A 98 -24.85 -30.03 -8.71
CA GLU A 98 -25.29 -31.43 -8.78
C GLU A 98 -25.43 -32.06 -7.38
N MET A 99 -24.48 -31.79 -6.48
CA MET A 99 -24.56 -32.26 -5.09
C MET A 99 -25.75 -31.68 -4.33
N ILE A 100 -26.11 -30.43 -4.61
CA ILE A 100 -27.31 -29.80 -4.06
C ILE A 100 -28.58 -30.46 -4.63
N ARG A 101 -28.62 -30.72 -5.95
CA ARG A 101 -29.74 -31.41 -6.62
C ARG A 101 -30.02 -32.76 -5.98
N LEU A 102 -29.01 -33.61 -5.84
CA LEU A 102 -29.14 -34.93 -5.20
C LEU A 102 -29.56 -34.83 -3.74
N ARG A 103 -29.07 -33.82 -3.02
CA ARG A 103 -29.43 -33.59 -1.62
C ARG A 103 -30.91 -33.20 -1.46
N ILE A 104 -31.44 -32.41 -2.38
CA ILE A 104 -32.87 -32.03 -2.42
C ILE A 104 -33.72 -33.26 -2.71
N LEU A 105 -33.33 -34.10 -3.69
CA LEU A 105 -34.04 -35.34 -4.01
C LEU A 105 -34.11 -36.31 -2.81
N ARG A 106 -33.08 -36.32 -1.96
CA ARG A 106 -33.06 -37.09 -0.71
C ARG A 106 -33.90 -36.46 0.42
N GLY A 107 -34.57 -35.33 0.18
CA GLY A 107 -35.31 -34.58 1.19
C GLY A 107 -34.42 -33.86 2.22
N LYS A 108 -33.10 -33.80 2.01
CA LYS A 108 -32.15 -33.10 2.90
C LYS A 108 -31.79 -31.71 2.40
N GLY A 109 -32.67 -31.10 1.59
CA GLY A 109 -32.50 -29.74 1.08
C GLY A 109 -32.43 -28.71 2.20
N LYS A 110 -31.86 -27.53 1.89
CA LYS A 110 -31.84 -26.41 2.84
C LYS A 110 -33.29 -25.98 3.11
N PRO A 111 -33.75 -25.92 4.37
CA PRO A 111 -35.10 -25.46 4.69
C PRO A 111 -35.27 -23.99 4.27
N LYS A 112 -36.51 -23.58 3.99
CA LYS A 112 -36.81 -22.16 3.75
C LYS A 112 -36.42 -21.35 4.98
N LYS A 113 -35.95 -20.12 4.75
CA LYS A 113 -35.56 -19.21 5.83
C LYS A 113 -36.79 -18.98 6.73
N GLY A 114 -36.65 -19.25 8.03
CA GLY A 114 -37.75 -19.16 9.01
C GLY A 114 -38.37 -20.51 9.37
N GLU A 115 -38.38 -21.49 8.47
CA GLU A 115 -38.97 -22.83 8.72
C GLU A 115 -37.96 -23.83 9.31
N GLY A 116 -36.94 -23.30 10.00
CA GLY A 116 -35.91 -24.12 10.64
C GLY A 116 -36.49 -24.99 11.76
N LYS A 117 -35.70 -25.94 12.25
CA LYS A 117 -36.13 -26.84 13.34
C LYS A 117 -36.69 -26.11 14.58
N ARG A 118 -36.22 -24.89 14.83
CA ARG A 118 -36.69 -24.04 15.94
C ARG A 118 -38.11 -23.49 15.76
N ALA A 119 -38.60 -23.35 14.53
CA ALA A 119 -39.94 -22.82 14.26
C ALA A 119 -41.04 -23.90 14.30
N LYS A 120 -40.67 -25.17 14.43
CA LYS A 120 -41.59 -26.31 14.58
C LYS A 120 -41.79 -26.73 16.04
N LYS A 121 -41.15 -26.01 16.97
CA LYS A 121 -41.22 -26.25 18.41
C LYS A 121 -42.13 -25.20 19.02
#